data_AF-A0A1F7W5N2-F1
#
_entry.id   AF-A0A1F7W5N2-F1
#
_cell.length_a   1.000
_cell.length_b   1.000
_cell.length_c   1.000
_cell.angle_alpha   90.00
_cell.angle_beta   90.00
_cell.angle_gamma   90.00
#
_symmetry.space_group_name_H-M   'P 1'
#
loop_
_entity.id
_entity.type
_entity.pdbx_description
1 polymer ?
#
loop_
_entity_poly.entity_id
_entity_poly.type
_entity_poly.pdbx_seq_one_letter_code
_entity_poly.pdbx_strand_id
1 'polypeptide(L)' 'MLPLVEKLNKQGAKIEILETWHNAENAKKLETFDTGLCGGVPFFYNATSKKFLCGEATEEEVQKWSDGK' A
#
# COMPACT_ATOMS: atom_id res chain seq x y z
N MET A 1 -7.23 -7.45 -1.45
CA MET A 1 -6.63 -6.27 -0.77
C MET A 1 -7.50 -5.03 -0.83
N LEU A 2 -8.06 -4.62 -1.98
CA LEU A 2 -8.84 -3.38 -2.05
C LEU A 2 -10.02 -3.27 -1.05
N PRO A 3 -10.89 -4.30 -0.88
CA PRO A 3 -11.98 -4.24 0.09
C PRO A 3 -11.52 -4.09 1.55
N LEU A 4 -10.35 -4.65 1.85
CA LEU A 4 -9.73 -4.55 3.17
C LEU A 4 -9.29 -3.11 3.45
N VAL A 5 -8.61 -2.48 2.49
CA VAL A 5 -8.16 -1.09 2.62
C VAL A 5 -9.35 -0.14 2.77
N GLU A 6 -10.41 -0.34 2.00
CA GLU A 6 -11.64 0.46 2.13
C GLU A 6 -12.29 0.30 3.50
N LYS A 7 -12.33 -0.92 4.05
CA LYS A 7 -12.81 -1.18 5.42
C LYS A 7 -11.96 -0.42 6.45
N LEU A 8 -10.64 -0.51 6.36
CA LEU A 8 -9.73 0.19 7.28
C LEU A 8 -9.86 1.71 7.18
N ASN A 9 -10.01 2.26 5.97
CA ASN A 9 -10.25 3.68 5.77
C ASN A 9 -11.58 4.14 6.41
N LYS A 10 -12.64 3.32 6.34
CA LYS A 10 -13.90 3.59 7.06
C LYS A 10 -13.74 3.55 8.58
N GLN A 11 -12.77 2.79 9.09
CA GLN A 11 -12.42 2.73 10.52
C GLN A 11 -11.48 3.87 10.96
N GLY A 12 -11.06 4.74 10.02
CA GLY A 12 -10.24 5.92 10.31
C GLY A 12 -8.78 5.82 9.89
N ALA A 13 -8.36 4.70 9.26
CA ALA A 13 -7.05 4.65 8.63
C ALA A 13 -6.97 5.68 7.48
N LYS A 14 -5.77 6.21 7.23
CA LYS A 14 -5.52 7.18 6.16
C LYS A 14 -4.65 6.56 5.07
N ILE A 15 -5.20 5.56 4.37
CA ILE A 15 -4.51 4.83 3.31
C ILE A 15 -4.97 5.37 1.96
N GLU A 16 -4.06 5.93 1.17
CA GLU A 16 -4.32 6.33 -0.21
C GLU A 16 -4.17 5.13 -1.16
N ILE A 17 -5.15 4.93 -2.04
CA ILE A 17 -5.11 3.87 -3.06
C ILE A 17 -4.72 4.49 -4.39
N LEU A 18 -3.60 4.04 -4.96
CA LEU A 18 -3.10 4.47 -6.26
C LEU A 18 -3.21 3.32 -7.26
N GLU A 19 -4.18 3.38 -8.15
CA GLU A 19 -4.34 2.42 -9.25
C GLU A 19 -3.28 2.67 -10.32
N THR A 20 -2.62 1.63 -10.82
CA THR A 20 -1.45 1.74 -11.72
C THR A 20 -1.70 1.23 -13.14
N TRP A 21 -2.71 0.40 -13.39
CA TRP A 21 -2.95 -0.26 -14.67
C TRP A 21 -3.43 0.72 -15.74
N HIS A 22 -4.26 1.70 -15.36
CA HIS A 22 -4.79 2.73 -16.26
C HIS A 22 -4.23 4.13 -15.97
N ASN A 23 -3.25 4.24 -15.07
CA ASN A 23 -2.64 5.51 -14.69
C ASN A 23 -1.11 5.42 -14.71
N ALA A 24 -0.51 5.96 -15.77
CA ALA A 24 0.94 5.96 -15.98
C ALA A 24 1.71 6.75 -14.92
N GLU A 25 1.13 7.79 -14.31
CA GLU A 25 1.79 8.55 -13.25
C GLU A 25 1.90 7.72 -11.97
N ASN A 26 0.84 6.98 -11.62
CA ASN A 26 0.86 6.07 -10.47
C ASN A 26 1.76 4.86 -10.72
N ALA A 27 1.79 4.33 -11.94
CA ALA A 27 2.74 3.28 -12.32
C ALA A 27 4.20 3.73 -12.09
N LYS A 28 4.56 4.95 -12.54
CA LYS A 28 5.88 5.53 -12.27
C LYS A 28 6.17 5.74 -10.78
N LYS A 29 5.17 6.15 -10.00
CA LYS A 29 5.31 6.24 -8.54
C LYS A 29 5.61 4.87 -7.93
N LEU A 30 4.91 3.83 -8.37
CA LEU A 30 5.17 2.45 -7.93
C LEU A 30 6.62 2.07 -8.23
N GLU A 31 7.13 2.29 -9.45
CA GLU A 31 8.52 2.01 -9.82
C GLU A 31 9.54 2.78 -8.96
N THR A 32 9.20 3.99 -8.51
CA THR A 32 10.07 4.82 -7.66
C THR A 32 10.17 4.29 -6.23
N PHE A 33 9.08 3.72 -5.71
CA PHE A 33 9.06 3.16 -4.35
C PHE A 33 9.45 1.69 -4.30
N ASP A 34 9.08 0.93 -5.32
CA ASP A 34 9.35 -0.50 -5.45
C ASP A 34 10.67 -0.74 -6.18
N THR A 35 11.77 -0.34 -5.54
CA THR A 35 13.13 -0.49 -6.08
C THR A 35 13.66 -1.91 -5.86
N GLY A 36 12.90 -2.93 -6.25
CA GLY A 36 13.20 -4.35 -6.02
C GLY A 36 12.73 -4.87 -4.65
N LEU A 37 11.71 -4.25 -4.06
CA LEU A 37 11.15 -4.66 -2.76
C LEU A 37 10.07 -5.73 -2.93
N CYS A 38 9.21 -5.58 -3.93
CA CYS A 38 8.07 -6.45 -4.20
C CYS A 38 8.01 -6.88 -5.67
N GLY A 39 8.11 -5.92 -6.60
CA GLY A 39 8.01 -6.14 -8.04
C GLY A 39 6.56 -6.22 -8.55
N GLY A 40 5.55 -5.84 -7.78
CA GLY A 40 4.16 -5.98 -8.19
C GLY A 40 3.12 -5.46 -7.20
N VAL A 41 1.87 -5.42 -7.64
CA VAL A 41 0.72 -5.06 -6.80
C VAL A 41 0.00 -6.33 -6.30
N PRO A 42 -0.57 -6.33 -5.08
CA PRO A 42 -0.70 -5.20 -4.15
C PRO A 42 0.60 -4.88 -3.38
N PHE A 43 0.95 -3.59 -3.36
CA PHE A 43 2.12 -3.03 -2.66
C PHE A 43 1.71 -1.88 -1.76
N PHE A 44 2.14 -1.91 -0.51
CA PHE A 44 1.89 -0.88 0.49
C PHE A 44 3.21 -0.25 0.88
N TYR A 45 3.30 1.08 0.87
CA TYR A 45 4.51 1.80 1.25
C TYR A 45 4.22 2.99 2.15
N ASN A 46 4.76 2.98 3.36
CA ASN A 46 4.59 4.07 4.32
C ASN A 46 5.77 5.02 4.17
N ALA A 47 5.54 6.19 3.56
CA ALA A 47 6.61 7.15 3.27
C ALA A 47 7.30 7.71 4.53
N THR A 48 6.60 7.71 5.67
CA THR A 48 7.07 8.20 6.97
C THR A 48 7.96 7.16 7.66
N SER A 49 7.48 5.92 7.82
CA SER A 49 8.22 4.87 8.51
C SER A 49 9.16 4.08 7.60
N LYS A 50 9.07 4.27 6.27
CA LYS A 50 9.77 3.50 5.22
C LYS A 50 9.43 2.00 5.20
N LYS A 51 8.40 1.58 5.95
CA LYS A 51 7.92 0.19 5.97
C LYS A 51 7.06 -0.11 4.75
N PHE A 52 7.13 -1.35 4.29
CA PHE A 52 6.34 -1.83 3.17
C PHE A 52 5.70 -3.19 3.46
N LEU A 53 4.61 -3.47 2.76
CA LEU A 53 4.01 -4.80 2.66
C LEU A 53 3.88 -5.16 1.19
N CYS A 54 4.16 -6.41 0.86
CA CYS A 54 4.12 -6.94 -0.49
C CYS A 54 3.22 -8.18 -0.52
N GLY A 55 2.30 -8.23 -1.47
CA GLY A 55 1.45 -9.40 -1.69
C GLY A 55 0.29 -9.53 -0.69
N GLU A 56 -0.02 -10.76 -0.31
CA GLU A 56 -1.10 -11.03 0.65
C GLU A 56 -0.69 -10.58 2.05
N ALA A 57 -1.57 -9.85 2.72
CA ALA A 57 -1.41 -9.45 4.11
C ALA A 57 -2.76 -9.50 4.81
N THR A 58 -2.73 -9.84 6.10
CA THR A 58 -3.91 -9.86 6.96
C THR A 58 -4.37 -8.45 7.31
N GLU A 59 -5.62 -8.31 7.77
CA GLU A 59 -6.16 -7.04 8.26
C GLU A 59 -5.29 -6.41 9.34
N GLU A 60 -4.80 -7.23 10.27
CA GLU A 60 -3.95 -6.79 11.38
C GLU A 60 -2.59 -6.26 10.88
N GLU A 61 -1.98 -6.92 9.89
CA GLU A 61 -0.71 -6.49 9.30
C GLU A 61 -0.87 -5.16 8.57
N VAL A 62 -1.92 -5.00 7.75
CA VAL A 62 -2.19 -3.75 7.05
C VAL A 62 -2.50 -2.63 8.04
N GLN A 63 -3.24 -2.92 9.11
CA GLN A 63 -3.51 -1.93 10.15
C GLN A 63 -2.22 -1.48 10.86
N LYS A 64 -1.38 -2.43 11.31
CA LYS A 64 -0.10 -2.13 11.96
C LYS A 64 0.83 -1.32 11.05
N TRP A 65 0.92 -1.71 9.78
CA TRP A 65 1.69 -0.97 8.78
C TRP A 65 1.16 0.47 8.60
N SER A 66 -0.16 0.66 8.60
CA SER A 66 -0.78 1.98 8.46
C SER A 66 -0.48 2.90 9.66
N ASP A 67 -0.35 2.31 10.85
CA ASP A 67 0.07 3.00 12.08
C ASP A 67 1.59 3.26 12.14
N GLY A 68 2.37 2.85 11.12
CA GLY A 68 3.83 2.96 11.10
C GLY A 68 4.55 1.95 12.00
N LYS A 69 3.82 0.99 12.57
CA LYS A 69 4.31 -0.02 13.51
C LYS A 69 4.90 -1.24 12.84
#